data_AF-A0A6M0JDK3-F1
#
_entry.id   AF-A0A6M0JDK3-F1
#
_cell.length_a   1.000
_cell.length_b   1.000
_cell.length_c   1.000
_cell.angle_alpha   90.00
_cell.angle_beta   90.00
_cell.angle_gamma   90.00
#
_symmetry.space_group_name_H-M   'P 1'
#
loop_
_entity.id
_entity.type
_entity.pdbx_description
1 polymer ?
#
loop_
_entity_poly.entity_id
_entity_poly.type
_entity_poly.pdbx_seq_one_letter_code
_entity_poly.pdbx_strand_id
1 'polypeptide(L)'
;MASIALSQLNTTGSELFQDSESFLNDLNNVDSITVYGGGNDVSSVASGLGPLLAYGVKGQEFALLGFGASLTAHIVKSFSDADTWI
;
A
#
# COMPACT_ATOMS: atom_id res chain seq x y z
N MET A 1 4.00 -35.47 19.62
CA MET A 1 4.66 -34.61 20.61
C MET A 1 5.40 -35.53 21.57
N ALA A 2 6.73 -35.46 21.63
CA ALA A 2 7.50 -36.23 22.60
C ALA A 2 7.38 -35.52 23.95
N SER A 3 6.95 -36.22 25.00
CA SER A 3 6.89 -35.68 26.36
C SER A 3 8.06 -36.27 27.14
N ILE A 4 8.95 -35.40 27.62
CA ILE A 4 10.09 -35.76 28.46
C ILE A 4 9.72 -35.32 29.87
N ALA A 5 9.79 -36.21 30.85
CA ALA A 5 9.53 -35.84 32.24
C ALA A 5 10.73 -35.03 32.78
N LEU A 6 10.52 -33.79 33.24
CA LEU A 6 11.56 -32.91 33.81
C LEU A 6 12.42 -33.62 34.87
N SER A 7 11.83 -34.54 35.64
CA SER A 7 12.51 -35.32 36.68
C SER A 7 13.61 -36.25 36.16
N GLN A 8 13.66 -36.49 34.84
CA GLN A 8 14.65 -37.35 34.19
C GLN A 8 15.83 -36.56 33.62
N LEU A 9 15.85 -35.24 33.81
CA LEU A 9 16.84 -34.35 33.22
C LEU A 9 17.70 -33.68 34.30
N ASN A 10 19.00 -33.52 34.02
CA ASN A 10 19.91 -32.76 34.89
C ASN A 10 19.38 -31.33 35.07
N THR A 11 19.63 -30.68 36.21
CA THR A 11 19.15 -29.34 36.56
C THR A 11 19.21 -28.35 35.38
N THR A 12 20.37 -28.19 34.75
CA THR A 12 20.54 -27.26 33.60
C THR A 12 19.76 -27.69 32.35
N GLY A 13 19.59 -29.00 32.13
CA GLY A 13 18.78 -29.49 31.02
C GLY A 13 17.31 -29.18 31.24
N SER A 14 16.79 -29.35 32.47
CA SER A 14 15.38 -29.09 32.77
C SER A 14 14.99 -27.62 32.54
N GLU A 15 15.93 -26.70 32.75
CA GLU A 15 15.75 -25.26 32.47
C GLU A 15 15.72 -24.97 30.97
N LEU A 16 16.63 -25.56 30.18
CA LEU A 16 16.66 -25.39 28.72
C LEU A 16 15.43 -25.95 28.03
N PHE A 17 14.90 -27.08 28.50
CA PHE A 17 13.66 -27.65 27.96
C PHE A 17 12.44 -26.82 28.33
N GLN A 18 12.37 -26.29 29.55
CA GLN A 18 11.31 -25.35 29.94
C GLN A 18 11.36 -24.05 29.11
N ASP A 19 12.55 -23.49 28.90
CA ASP A 19 12.74 -22.28 28.09
C ASP A 19 12.34 -22.53 26.63
N SER A 20 12.71 -23.69 26.08
CA SER A 20 12.34 -24.08 24.71
C SER A 20 10.84 -24.31 24.54
N GLU A 21 10.18 -24.92 25.51
CA GLU A 21 8.71 -25.07 25.49
C GLU A 21 8.01 -23.72 25.64
N SER A 22 8.52 -22.82 26.49
CA SER A 22 8.00 -21.45 26.60
C SER A 22 8.14 -20.69 25.28
N PHE A 23 9.31 -20.74 24.65
CA PHE A 23 9.56 -20.09 23.35
C PHE A 23 8.63 -20.63 22.25
N LEU A 24 8.44 -21.95 22.17
CA LEU A 24 7.52 -22.55 21.20
C LEU A 24 6.05 -22.21 21.51
N ASN A 25 5.70 -22.10 22.79
CA ASN A 25 4.36 -21.68 23.20
C ASN A 25 4.12 -20.20 22.86
N ASP A 26 5.12 -19.33 23.05
CA ASP A 26 5.09 -17.93 22.63
C ASP A 26 4.99 -17.80 21.10
N LEU A 27 5.64 -18.69 20.34
CA LEU A 27 5.47 -18.76 18.88
C LEU A 27 4.11 -19.31 18.42
N ASN A 28 3.50 -20.21 19.20
CA ASN A 28 2.16 -20.72 18.92
C ASN A 28 1.06 -19.74 19.34
N ASN A 29 1.37 -18.83 20.26
CA ASN A 29 0.51 -17.73 20.64
C ASN A 29 0.48 -16.67 19.53
N VAL A 30 -0.32 -16.95 18.50
CA VAL A 30 -0.50 -16.11 17.30
C VAL A 30 -0.88 -14.66 17.64
N ASP A 31 -1.54 -14.40 18.77
CA ASP A 31 -1.87 -13.03 19.25
C ASP A 31 -0.63 -12.18 19.58
N SER A 32 0.52 -12.79 19.90
CA SER A 32 1.77 -12.08 20.21
C SER A 32 2.64 -11.81 18.97
N ILE A 33 2.49 -12.60 17.89
CA ILE A 33 3.26 -12.47 16.64
C ILE A 33 2.48 -11.67 15.59
N THR A 34 1.17 -11.57 15.72
CA THR A 34 0.42 -10.54 15.02
C THR A 34 0.86 -9.18 15.56
N VAL A 35 1.91 -8.62 14.95
CA VAL A 35 2.01 -7.18 14.80
C VAL A 35 0.64 -6.77 14.28
N TYR A 36 -0.11 -6.03 15.08
CA TYR A 36 -1.34 -5.36 14.68
C TYR A 36 -0.98 -4.27 13.65
N GLY A 37 -0.44 -4.71 12.50
CA GLY A 37 -0.03 -3.91 11.36
C GLY A 37 -1.28 -3.54 10.60
N GLY A 38 -2.06 -2.64 11.19
CA GLY A 38 -3.37 -2.26 10.67
C GLY A 38 -4.39 -2.03 11.76
N GLY A 39 -4.01 -1.34 12.85
CA GLY A 39 -4.99 -0.51 13.54
C GLY A 39 -5.63 0.47 12.53
N ASN A 40 -6.84 0.92 12.81
CA ASN A 40 -7.79 1.63 11.96
C ASN A 40 -7.27 2.88 11.17
N ASP A 41 -5.98 3.16 11.15
CA ASP A 41 -5.29 4.29 10.52
C ASP A 41 -4.86 4.07 9.06
N VAL A 42 -4.76 2.82 8.56
CA VAL A 42 -4.53 2.58 7.12
C VAL A 42 -5.70 3.14 6.29
N SER A 43 -6.92 3.10 6.85
CA SER A 43 -8.10 3.72 6.25
C SER A 43 -7.96 5.25 6.17
N SER A 44 -7.27 5.89 7.11
CA SER A 44 -7.08 7.35 7.11
C SER A 44 -6.10 7.77 6.00
N VAL A 45 -4.97 7.08 5.87
CA VAL A 45 -4.01 7.33 4.78
C VAL A 45 -4.63 7.04 3.41
N ALA A 46 -5.34 5.92 3.27
CA ALA A 46 -6.05 5.58 2.03
C ALA A 46 -7.14 6.62 1.68
N SER A 47 -7.86 7.14 2.69
CA SER A 47 -8.86 8.20 2.48
C SER A 47 -8.24 9.53 2.05
N GLY A 48 -6.99 9.82 2.45
CA GLY A 48 -6.25 11.01 2.02
C GLY A 48 -5.71 10.92 0.58
N LEU A 49 -5.46 9.71 0.07
CA LEU A 49 -5.02 9.50 -1.31
C LEU A 49 -6.14 9.73 -2.34
N GLY A 50 -7.40 9.48 -1.98
CA GLY A 50 -8.55 9.65 -2.88
C GLY A 50 -8.65 11.07 -3.48
N PRO A 51 -8.65 12.12 -2.65
CA PRO A 51 -8.64 13.51 -3.11
C PRO A 51 -7.44 13.86 -4.01
N LEU A 52 -6.25 13.33 -3.70
CA LEU A 52 -5.04 13.57 -4.50
C LEU A 52 -5.13 12.92 -5.89
N LEU A 53 -5.61 11.68 -5.96
CA LEU A 53 -5.87 10.99 -7.22
C LEU A 53 -6.94 11.71 -8.04
N ALA A 54 -8.03 12.14 -7.40
CA ALA A 54 -9.11 12.88 -8.07
C ALA A 54 -8.62 14.21 -8.65
N TYR A 55 -7.75 14.93 -7.94
CA TYR A 55 -7.11 16.14 -8.46
C TYR A 55 -6.20 15.82 -9.66
N GLY A 56 -5.41 14.76 -9.59
CA GLY A 56 -4.56 14.30 -10.69
C GLY A 56 -5.35 13.97 -11.97
N VAL A 57 -6.46 13.24 -11.83
CA VAL A 57 -7.37 12.92 -12.95
C VAL A 57 -7.94 14.20 -13.56
N LYS A 58 -8.41 15.15 -12.75
CA LYS A 58 -8.93 16.45 -13.26
C LYS A 58 -7.86 17.26 -14.00
N GLY A 59 -6.61 17.22 -13.55
CA GLY A 59 -5.50 17.86 -14.25
C GLY A 59 -5.28 17.27 -15.65
N GLN A 60 -5.35 15.95 -15.78
CA GLN A 60 -5.25 15.27 -17.08
C GLN A 60 -6.43 15.58 -18.00
N GLU A 61 -7.66 15.61 -17.47
CA GLU A 61 -8.85 16.02 -18.22
C GLU A 61 -8.70 17.45 -18.77
N PHE A 62 -8.24 18.40 -17.96
CA PHE A 62 -8.01 19.78 -18.39
C PHE A 62 -6.95 19.87 -19.48
N ALA A 63 -5.84 19.14 -19.35
CA ALA A 63 -4.79 19.11 -20.37
C ALA A 63 -5.31 18.56 -21.71
N LEU A 64 -6.12 17.50 -21.67
CA LEU A 64 -6.71 16.91 -22.87
C LEU A 64 -7.71 17.88 -23.55
N LEU A 65 -8.55 18.55 -22.76
CA LEU A 65 -9.48 19.56 -23.27
C LEU A 65 -8.74 20.75 -23.90
N GLY A 66 -7.69 21.26 -23.24
CA GLY A 66 -6.86 22.34 -23.76
C GLY A 66 -6.16 21.96 -25.07
N PHE A 67 -5.62 20.74 -25.14
CA PHE A 67 -5.03 20.21 -26.36
C PHE A 67 -6.06 20.10 -27.50
N GLY A 68 -7.23 19.55 -27.23
CA GLY A 68 -8.31 19.42 -28.21
C GLY A 68 -8.80 20.78 -28.73
N ALA A 69 -8.97 21.76 -27.85
CA ALA A 69 -9.32 23.13 -28.21
C ALA A 69 -8.24 23.80 -29.08
N SER A 70 -6.96 23.64 -28.70
CA SER A 70 -5.82 24.16 -29.47
C SER A 70 -5.76 23.55 -30.87
N LEU A 71 -5.88 22.22 -30.98
CA LEU A 71 -5.90 21.52 -32.25
C LEU A 71 -7.05 21.99 -33.14
N THR A 72 -8.25 22.12 -32.58
CA THR A 72 -9.43 22.61 -33.30
C THR A 72 -9.20 24.03 -33.82
N ALA A 73 -8.69 24.93 -32.97
CA ALA A 73 -8.38 26.30 -33.38
C ALA A 73 -7.32 26.34 -34.48
N HIS A 74 -6.32 25.45 -34.42
CA HIS A 74 -5.27 25.36 -35.45
C HIS A 74 -5.84 24.89 -36.79
N ILE A 75 -6.69 23.85 -36.77
CA ILE A 75 -7.37 23.34 -37.96
C ILE A 75 -8.24 24.44 -38.58
N VAL A 76 -9.06 25.13 -37.78
CA VAL A 76 -9.93 26.21 -38.25
C VAL A 76 -9.12 27.35 -38.86
N LYS A 77 -8.03 27.78 -38.22
CA LYS A 77 -7.13 28.81 -38.78
C LYS A 77 -6.50 28.37 -40.10
N SER A 78 -6.07 27.12 -40.22
CA SER A 78 -5.51 26.59 -41.47
C SER A 78 -6.45 26.68 -42.68
N PHE A 79 -7.77 26.73 -42.46
CA PHE A 79 -8.77 26.95 -43.53
C PHE A 79 -9.16 28.42 -43.70
N SER A 80 -8.91 29.25 -42.69
CA SER A 80 -9.18 30.69 -42.70
C SER A 80 -8.01 31.52 -43.21
N ASP A 81 -6.81 30.94 -43.29
CA ASP A 81 -5.68 31.50 -44.02
C ASP A 81 -5.95 31.37 -45.54
N ALA A 82 -6.98 32.08 -46.00
CA ALA A 82 -7.14 32.40 -47.40
C ALA A 82 -6.06 33.43 -47.73
N ASP A 83 -5.12 32.99 -48.56
CA ASP A 83 -4.06 33.80 -49.16
C ASP A 83 -4.58 35.19 -49.54
N THR A 84 -4.08 36.24 -48.87
CA THR A 84 -4.37 37.64 -49.22
C THR A 84 -3.50 38.13 -50.39
N TRP A 85 -2.97 37.21 -51.21
CA TRP A 85 -2.36 37.53 -52.49
C TRP A 85 -3.35 37.28 -53.63
N ILE A 86 -4.09 38.34 -53.97
CA ILE A 86 -4.64 38.80 -55.26
C ILE A 86 -5.94 39.58 -55.01
#